data_AF-A0A969UUF0-F1
#
_entry.id   AF-A0A969UUF0-F1
#
_cell.length_a   1.000
_cell.length_b   1.000
_cell.length_c   1.000
_cell.angle_alpha   90.00
_cell.angle_beta   90.00
_cell.angle_gamma   90.00
#
_symmetry.space_group_name_H-M   'P 1'
#
loop_
_entity.id
_entity.type
_entity.pdbx_description
1 polymer ?
#
loop_
_entity_poly.entity_id
_entity_poly.type
_entity_poly.pdbx_seq_one_letter_code
_entity_poly.pdbx_strand_id
1 'polypeptide(L)'
;MLSMSNLSADQAENYYEQDDYYTQDLAEDESQQQSQGKSQVLEAIWYGKGATALGLAGGVEQPIFKKLLHGKTPQGESLHAKRINLNNHRAATDNPSLEPST
;
A
#
# COMPACT_ATOMS: atom_id res chain seq x y z
N MET A 1 -17.63 8.08 -3.37
CA MET A 1 -17.21 9.34 -2.69
C MET A 1 -15.72 9.19 -2.36
N LEU A 2 -14.89 10.20 -2.62
CA LEU A 2 -13.46 10.16 -2.25
C LEU A 2 -13.28 10.78 -0.87
N SER A 3 -12.66 10.04 0.05
CA SER A 3 -12.27 10.55 1.38
C SER A 3 -10.75 10.76 1.40
N MET A 4 -10.24 11.77 2.09
CA MET A 4 -8.79 11.98 2.21
C MET A 4 -8.39 11.98 3.69
N SER A 5 -7.45 11.12 4.04
CA SER A 5 -6.94 10.97 5.42
C SER A 5 -5.42 11.10 5.44
N ASN A 6 -4.87 11.88 6.38
CA ASN A 6 -3.42 11.90 6.62
C ASN A 6 -3.04 10.76 7.57
N LEU A 7 -1.97 10.04 7.25
CA LEU A 7 -1.51 8.90 8.05
C LEU A 7 -0.10 9.12 8.60
N SER A 8 0.12 8.66 9.83
CA SER A 8 1.46 8.39 10.34
C SER A 8 2.00 7.09 9.76
N ALA A 9 3.32 6.87 9.87
CA ALA A 9 3.94 5.62 9.41
C ALA A 9 3.32 4.43 10.16
N ASP A 10 3.32 4.47 11.49
CA ASP A 10 2.80 3.39 12.34
C ASP A 10 1.32 3.04 12.05
N GLN A 11 0.50 4.05 11.72
CA GLN A 11 -0.91 3.81 11.34
C GLN A 11 -1.00 3.06 10.01
N ALA A 12 -0.22 3.48 9.02
CA ALA A 12 -0.25 2.89 7.69
C ALA A 12 0.40 1.49 7.66
N GLU A 13 1.46 1.27 8.44
CA GLU A 13 2.11 -0.04 8.49
C GLU A 13 1.17 -1.12 9.00
N ASN A 14 0.47 -0.88 10.11
CA ASN A 14 -0.43 -1.88 10.68
C ASN A 14 -1.72 -2.05 9.86
N TYR A 15 -2.21 -0.99 9.18
CA TYR A 15 -3.49 -1.04 8.48
C TYR A 15 -3.42 -1.72 7.11
N TYR A 16 -2.27 -1.65 6.43
CA TYR A 16 -2.08 -2.22 5.08
C TYR A 16 -1.20 -3.46 5.08
N GLU A 17 -1.09 -4.19 6.19
CA GLU A 17 -0.35 -5.45 6.20
C GLU A 17 -1.02 -6.47 5.27
N GLN A 18 -0.17 -7.29 4.65
CA GLN A 18 -0.54 -8.14 3.52
C GLN A 18 -1.51 -9.26 3.88
N ASP A 19 -1.82 -9.43 5.16
CA ASP A 19 -2.63 -10.52 5.69
C ASP A 19 -3.94 -10.06 6.34
N ASP A 20 -4.27 -8.76 6.42
CA ASP A 20 -5.26 -8.29 7.41
C ASP A 20 -6.69 -8.01 6.92
N TYR A 21 -6.93 -7.73 5.63
CA TYR A 21 -8.31 -7.40 5.21
C TYR A 21 -8.58 -7.46 3.70
N TYR A 22 -7.62 -7.06 2.86
CA TYR A 22 -7.82 -6.97 1.40
C TYR A 22 -7.35 -8.20 0.62
N THR A 23 -6.70 -9.13 1.31
CA THR A 23 -6.05 -10.33 0.78
C THR A 23 -6.61 -11.62 1.36
N GLN A 24 -7.31 -11.56 2.51
CA GLN A 24 -7.88 -12.73 3.20
C GLN A 24 -8.99 -13.40 2.37
N ASP A 25 -9.94 -12.64 1.83
CA ASP A 25 -11.04 -13.18 1.00
C ASP A 25 -10.57 -13.81 -0.33
N LEU A 26 -9.27 -13.70 -0.66
CA LEU A 26 -8.66 -14.25 -1.87
C LEU A 26 -7.91 -15.57 -1.60
N ALA A 27 -7.60 -15.88 -0.35
CA ALA A 27 -6.84 -17.06 0.06
C ALA A 27 -7.73 -18.23 0.53
N GLU A 28 -8.95 -17.97 0.99
CA GLU A 28 -9.80 -19.01 1.59
C GLU A 28 -10.58 -19.87 0.58
N ASP A 29 -10.65 -19.48 -0.70
CA ASP A 29 -11.44 -20.20 -1.71
C ASP A 29 -10.59 -21.01 -2.72
N GLU A 30 -9.40 -21.48 -2.31
CA GLU A 30 -8.57 -22.38 -3.14
C GLU A 30 -9.24 -23.75 -3.40
N SER A 31 -10.27 -24.12 -2.62
CA SER A 31 -10.96 -25.41 -2.75
C SER A 31 -12.10 -25.43 -3.78
N GLN A 32 -12.53 -24.27 -4.32
CA GLN A 32 -13.60 -24.20 -5.34
C GLN A 32 -13.17 -23.65 -6.71
N GLN A 33 -11.87 -23.43 -6.94
CA GLN A 33 -11.32 -22.98 -8.23
C GLN A 33 -11.21 -24.10 -9.29
N GLN A 34 -12.23 -24.95 -9.41
CA GLN A 34 -12.41 -25.84 -10.56
C GLN A 34 -13.74 -25.54 -11.24
N SER A 35 -13.90 -24.34 -11.79
CA SER A 35 -14.64 -24.05 -13.04
C SER A 35 -14.89 -22.55 -13.14
N GLN A 36 -14.45 -21.96 -14.25
CA GLN A 36 -14.67 -20.58 -14.68
C GLN A 36 -13.69 -19.53 -14.11
N GLY A 37 -12.65 -19.24 -14.90
CA GLY A 37 -12.02 -17.91 -14.96
C GLY A 37 -11.26 -17.44 -13.73
N LYS A 38 -10.06 -18.00 -13.49
CA LYS A 38 -8.91 -17.43 -12.76
C LYS A 38 -9.29 -16.28 -11.80
N SER A 39 -9.60 -16.63 -10.54
CA SER A 39 -9.68 -15.68 -9.43
C SER A 39 -8.43 -14.81 -9.45
N GLN A 40 -8.59 -13.53 -9.81
CA GLN A 40 -7.48 -12.58 -9.83
C GLN A 40 -7.21 -12.22 -8.38
N VAL A 41 -6.17 -12.81 -7.80
CA VAL A 41 -5.61 -12.34 -6.53
C VAL A 41 -5.32 -10.84 -6.74
N LEU A 42 -6.08 -9.97 -6.08
CA LEU A 42 -5.90 -8.53 -6.13
C LEU A 42 -4.65 -8.19 -5.31
N GLU A 43 -3.48 -8.32 -5.94
CA GLU A 43 -2.22 -7.88 -5.35
C GLU A 43 -2.17 -6.35 -5.35
N ALA A 44 -1.73 -5.75 -4.24
CA ALA A 44 -1.45 -4.32 -4.19
C ALA A 44 -0.34 -3.99 -5.20
N ILE A 45 -0.54 -2.95 -6.02
CA ILE A 45 0.40 -2.57 -7.09
C ILE A 45 0.94 -1.16 -6.94
N TRP A 46 2.20 -0.97 -7.34
CA TRP A 46 2.80 0.36 -7.45
C TRP A 46 2.21 1.16 -8.61
N TYR A 47 1.96 2.45 -8.37
CA TYR A 47 1.45 3.35 -9.39
C TYR A 47 2.11 4.74 -9.35
N GLY A 48 2.16 5.40 -10.50
CA GLY A 48 2.60 6.79 -10.64
C GLY A 48 4.08 6.98 -10.97
N LYS A 49 4.42 8.19 -11.42
CA LYS A 49 5.77 8.54 -11.90
C LYS A 49 6.85 8.46 -10.81
N GLY A 50 6.49 8.72 -9.56
CA GLY A 50 7.41 8.61 -8.42
C GLY A 50 7.86 7.17 -8.17
N ALA A 51 6.93 6.21 -8.27
CA ALA A 51 7.24 4.79 -8.18
C ALA A 51 8.18 4.38 -9.32
N THR A 52 7.89 4.78 -10.56
CA THR A 52 8.78 4.53 -11.71
C THR A 52 10.18 5.11 -11.52
N ALA A 53 10.31 6.33 -10.98
CA ALA A 53 11.60 6.96 -10.72
C ALA A 53 12.42 6.23 -9.64
N LEU A 54 11.75 5.55 -8.71
CA LEU A 54 12.37 4.70 -7.68
C LEU A 54 12.57 3.25 -8.13
N GLY A 55 12.20 2.91 -9.37
CA GLY A 55 12.28 1.55 -9.90
C GLY A 55 11.23 0.59 -9.33
N LEU A 56 10.14 1.11 -8.78
CA LEU A 56 9.05 0.33 -8.19
C LEU A 56 7.97 0.04 -9.23
N ALA A 57 7.68 -1.24 -9.46
CA ALA A 57 6.68 -1.71 -10.41
C ALA A 57 6.12 -3.06 -9.96
N GLY A 58 4.89 -3.37 -10.39
CA GLY A 58 4.21 -4.62 -10.01
C GLY A 58 3.78 -4.63 -8.55
N GLY A 59 3.85 -5.80 -7.92
CA GLY A 59 3.41 -6.04 -6.55
C GLY A 59 4.13 -5.17 -5.51
N VAL A 60 3.39 -4.78 -4.48
CA VAL A 60 3.92 -4.03 -3.33
C VAL A 60 4.59 -4.99 -2.36
N GLU A 61 5.90 -4.86 -2.20
CA GLU A 61 6.65 -5.56 -1.16
C GLU A 61 6.54 -4.81 0.17
N GLN A 62 6.05 -5.50 1.21
CA GLN A 62 5.86 -4.91 2.54
C GLN A 62 7.10 -4.21 3.11
N PRO A 63 8.32 -4.80 3.07
CA PRO A 63 9.50 -4.14 3.60
C PRO A 63 9.86 -2.84 2.87
N ILE A 64 9.57 -2.77 1.56
CA ILE A 64 9.80 -1.56 0.75
C ILE A 64 8.74 -0.50 1.09
N PHE A 65 7.48 -0.90 1.21
CA PHE A 65 6.39 -0.01 1.62
C PHE A 65 6.66 0.65 2.97
N LYS A 66 7.05 -0.13 3.99
CA LYS A 66 7.45 0.37 5.32
C LYS A 66 8.57 1.41 5.25
N LYS A 67 9.62 1.15 4.45
CA LYS A 67 10.71 2.14 4.23
C LYS A 67 10.20 3.46 3.66
N LEU A 68 9.30 3.40 2.68
CA LEU A 68 8.73 4.60 2.06
C LEU A 68 7.86 5.40 3.05
N LEU A 69 7.08 4.73 3.90
CA LEU A 69 6.30 5.38 4.95
C LEU A 69 7.18 6.16 5.94
N HIS A 70 8.36 5.62 6.24
CA HIS A 70 9.38 6.31 7.02
C HIS A 70 10.20 7.35 6.23
N GLY A 71 9.80 7.65 4.99
CA GLY A 71 10.43 8.63 4.12
C GLY A 71 11.83 8.22 3.67
N LYS A 72 12.03 6.92 3.41
CA LYS A 72 13.28 6.37 2.88
C LYS A 72 13.06 5.71 1.53
N THR A 73 14.03 5.84 0.62
CA THR A 73 14.06 5.07 -0.63
C THR A 73 14.22 3.57 -0.34
N PRO A 74 13.98 2.69 -1.33
CA PRO A 74 14.27 1.26 -1.18
C PRO A 74 15.72 0.98 -0.74
N GLN A 75 16.64 1.84 -1.19
CA GLN A 75 18.08 1.83 -0.89
C GLN A 75 18.42 2.46 0.49
N GLY A 76 17.45 3.08 1.16
CA GLY A 76 17.59 3.65 2.50
C GLY A 76 17.95 5.14 2.55
N GLU A 77 18.01 5.82 1.40
CA GLU A 77 18.27 7.26 1.31
C GLU A 77 17.04 8.06 1.78
N SER A 78 17.25 9.25 2.34
CA SER A 78 16.15 10.10 2.80
C SER A 78 15.40 10.73 1.64
N LEU A 79 14.07 10.59 1.62
CA LEU A 79 13.16 11.27 0.68
C LEU A 79 12.78 12.69 1.14
N HIS A 80 13.15 13.08 2.37
CA HIS A 80 12.84 14.41 2.89
C HIS A 80 13.71 15.49 2.24
N ALA A 81 13.07 16.49 1.64
CA ALA A 81 13.75 17.66 1.09
C ALA A 81 14.34 18.58 2.19
N LYS A 82 13.92 18.41 3.45
CA LYS A 82 14.34 19.22 4.60
C LYS A 82 14.37 18.35 5.85
N ARG A 83 15.02 18.83 6.91
CA ARG A 83 14.99 18.19 8.23
C ARG A 83 13.55 18.14 8.76
N ILE A 84 13.11 16.97 9.18
CA ILE A 84 11.76 16.72 9.72
C ILE A 84 11.82 16.38 11.21
N ASN A 85 10.69 16.59 11.90
CA ASN A 85 10.45 16.02 13.22
C ASN A 85 9.70 14.69 13.04
N LEU A 86 10.34 13.58 13.40
CA LEU A 86 9.79 12.23 13.21
C LEU A 86 8.48 12.01 13.99
N ASN A 87 8.28 12.67 15.13
CA ASN A 87 7.12 12.43 15.99
C ASN A 87 5.80 13.00 15.44
N ASN A 88 5.85 13.92 14.48
CA ASN A 88 4.66 14.53 13.89
C ASN A 88 4.79 14.62 12.35
N HIS A 89 5.57 13.70 11.78
CA HIS A 89 5.75 13.65 10.34
C HIS A 89 4.58 12.93 9.68
N ARG A 90 3.98 13.56 8.67
CA ARG A 90 2.98 12.91 7.82
C ARG A 90 3.69 11.95 6.87
N ALA A 91 3.41 10.65 7.01
CA ALA A 91 3.97 9.62 6.15
C ALA A 91 3.24 9.56 4.80
N ALA A 92 1.91 9.59 4.81
CA ALA A 92 1.10 9.42 3.61
C ALA A 92 -0.23 10.19 3.66
N THR A 93 -0.90 10.27 2.52
CA THR A 93 -2.35 10.49 2.48
C THR A 93 -3.00 9.31 1.81
N ASP A 94 -3.99 8.75 2.49
CA ASP A 94 -4.86 7.71 1.97
C ASP A 94 -6.09 8.35 1.31
N ASN A 95 -6.51 7.74 0.19
CA ASN A 95 -7.63 8.18 -0.62
C ASN A 95 -8.47 6.98 -1.06
N PRO A 96 -9.28 6.39 -0.17
CA PRO A 96 -10.10 5.24 -0.50
C PRO A 96 -11.18 5.64 -1.52
N SER A 97 -11.27 4.86 -2.60
CA SER A 97 -12.38 4.93 -3.53
C SER A 97 -13.50 4.01 -3.03
N LEU A 98 -14.55 4.60 -2.47
CA LEU A 98 -15.76 3.86 -2.11
C LEU A 98 -16.66 3.74 -3.35
N GLU A 99 -16.85 2.51 -3.82
CA GLU A 99 -17.90 2.12 -4.76
C GLU A 99 -19.28 2.40 -4.12
N PRO A 100 -20.24 3.01 -4.84
CA PRO A 100 -21.58 3.23 -4.31
C PRO A 100 -22.34 1.90 -4.14
N SER A 101 -22.98 1.69 -2.99
CA SER A 101 -23.94 0.58 -2.83
C SER A 101 -25.14 0.81 -3.74
N THR A 102 -25.34 -0.05 -4.73
CA THR A 102 -26.53 -0.07 -5.61
C THR A 102 -27.80 -0.46 -4.89
#